data_AF-A0A914WRG5-F1
#
_entry.id   AF-A0A914WRG5-F1
#
_cell.length_a   1.000
_cell.length_b   1.000
_cell.length_c   1.000
_cell.angle_alpha   90.00
_cell.angle_beta   90.00
_cell.angle_gamma   90.00
#
_symmetry.space_group_name_H-M   'P 1'
#
loop_
_entity.id
_entity.type
_entity.pdbx_description
1 polymer ?
#
loop_
_entity_poly.entity_id
_entity_poly.type
_entity_poly.pdbx_seq_one_letter_code
_entity_poly.pdbx_strand_id
1 'polypeptide(L)'
;MHCLSIILSLSLVVTISSQGCPDGWRTSSVISKKCYSVAAQKKTWFDAGEFCKNAAPNAHLTSITSVFENANVDAVVISTSSASDCDQFWIGGNDIAQSGNFTWTDGNPWKYNNWAPGQPDSTQQCVSSAARTTGQWKTEPCGVENCFICEMFVGASGSTSLPPTDTSSTTAAPTSKTDCWDWFAHGSHTDGIYSINPGGKGSFSAFCDMTTDGGGWTVFQRRIDGNLSFYDKLWSDYKYGFNNGLENSLWLGNDHIYDLTIKDSNVELRIDLWGNRNPQSVEYYPSDIYVWEKRINFFISNETDFYRLHVSSSFTGNATRDSTFSMFQSNNMPFGTIDTRNGIPAHCFSDQQVGGWWLGGDKCSFEALNGKYIPSTWGNGFYWYDGYEEVFINPIQSRMMLRIYG
;
A
#
# COMPACT_ATOMS: atom_id res chain seq x y z
N MET A 1 -4.18 59.17 -38.11
CA MET A 1 -4.01 58.33 -36.91
C MET A 1 -5.17 57.34 -36.87
N HIS A 2 -4.92 56.05 -37.07
CA HIS A 2 -5.42 54.98 -36.19
C HIS A 2 -4.81 53.63 -36.60
N CYS A 3 -4.32 52.94 -35.57
CA CYS A 3 -3.53 51.72 -35.56
C CYS A 3 -4.26 50.54 -36.18
N LEU A 4 -3.55 49.74 -36.98
CA LEU A 4 -3.84 48.33 -37.13
C LEU A 4 -3.54 47.62 -35.80
N SER A 5 -4.54 47.02 -35.19
CA SER A 5 -4.36 46.10 -34.05
C SER A 5 -4.10 44.69 -34.58
N ILE A 6 -2.87 44.21 -34.38
CA ILE A 6 -2.46 42.82 -34.58
C ILE A 6 -3.02 42.03 -33.39
N ILE A 7 -3.93 41.09 -33.64
CA ILE A 7 -4.38 40.12 -32.63
C ILE A 7 -3.31 39.03 -32.58
N LEU A 8 -2.43 39.09 -31.57
CA LEU A 8 -1.60 37.95 -31.18
C LEU A 8 -2.51 36.90 -30.52
N SER A 9 -2.73 35.77 -31.20
CA SER A 9 -3.28 34.57 -30.57
C SER A 9 -2.21 33.96 -29.67
N LEU A 10 -2.26 34.27 -28.37
CA LEU A 10 -1.50 33.55 -27.36
C LEU A 10 -2.11 32.14 -27.24
N SER A 11 -1.42 31.15 -27.78
CA SER A 11 -1.65 29.74 -27.43
C SER A 11 -1.30 29.59 -25.94
N LEU A 12 -2.31 29.36 -25.09
CA LEU A 12 -2.08 29.02 -23.70
C LEU A 12 -1.37 27.67 -23.67
N VAL A 13 -0.06 27.67 -23.43
CA VAL A 13 0.66 26.46 -23.07
C VAL A 13 0.11 26.07 -21.71
N VAL A 14 -0.72 25.02 -21.66
CA VAL A 14 -1.10 24.39 -20.40
C VAL A 14 0.17 23.76 -19.85
N THR A 15 0.83 24.48 -18.95
CA THR A 15 1.86 23.93 -18.09
C THR A 15 1.20 22.88 -17.22
N ILE A 16 1.57 21.61 -17.40
CA ILE A 16 1.16 20.52 -16.51
C ILE A 16 1.70 20.85 -15.12
N SER A 17 0.85 21.36 -14.23
CA SER A 17 1.19 21.58 -12.83
C SER A 17 1.34 20.23 -12.14
N SER A 18 2.46 20.02 -11.47
CA SER A 18 2.72 18.84 -10.63
C SER A 18 1.61 18.68 -9.59
N GLN A 19 1.02 17.47 -9.51
CA GLN A 19 -0.04 17.08 -8.58
C GLN A 19 0.40 17.28 -7.11
N GLY A 20 -0.12 18.33 -6.47
CA GLY A 20 -0.07 18.54 -5.03
C GLY A 20 -1.48 18.78 -4.47
N CYS A 21 -1.61 18.90 -3.15
CA CYS A 21 -2.88 19.31 -2.54
C CYS A 21 -3.30 20.71 -3.01
N PRO A 22 -4.60 20.96 -3.24
CA PRO A 22 -5.09 22.30 -3.53
C PRO A 22 -4.71 23.30 -2.44
N ASP A 23 -4.69 24.60 -2.78
CA ASP A 23 -4.40 25.66 -1.81
C ASP A 23 -5.30 25.53 -0.56
N GLY A 24 -4.69 25.56 0.62
CA GLY A 24 -5.38 25.38 1.90
C GLY A 24 -5.57 23.92 2.34
N TRP A 25 -5.19 22.96 1.51
CA TRP A 25 -5.13 21.53 1.84
C TRP A 25 -3.67 21.07 1.97
N ARG A 26 -3.44 20.08 2.82
CA ARG A 26 -2.09 19.59 3.15
C ARG A 26 -2.06 18.06 3.14
N THR A 27 -0.92 17.51 2.76
CA THR A 27 -0.60 16.10 2.95
C THR A 27 0.74 16.01 3.66
N SER A 28 0.89 15.07 4.60
CA SER A 28 2.17 14.74 5.22
C SER A 28 2.98 13.77 4.36
N SER A 29 2.42 13.27 3.25
CA SER A 29 3.07 12.35 2.33
C SER A 29 2.91 12.81 0.89
N VAL A 30 4.04 13.02 0.20
CA VAL A 30 4.10 13.40 -1.22
C VAL A 30 3.57 12.29 -2.14
N ILE A 31 3.44 11.06 -1.61
CA ILE A 31 2.93 9.87 -2.30
C ILE A 31 1.42 9.69 -2.03
N SER A 32 0.92 10.21 -0.91
CA SER A 32 -0.50 10.16 -0.57
C SER A 32 -1.30 11.11 -1.45
N LYS A 33 -2.27 10.57 -2.20
CA LYS A 33 -3.28 11.37 -2.91
C LYS A 33 -4.38 11.91 -1.97
N LYS A 34 -4.37 11.53 -0.69
CA LYS A 34 -5.25 12.11 0.34
C LYS A 34 -4.70 13.45 0.80
N CYS A 35 -5.55 14.45 0.76
CA CYS A 35 -5.29 15.80 1.24
C CYS A 35 -6.24 16.12 2.37
N TYR A 36 -5.71 16.74 3.41
CA TYR A 36 -6.42 17.08 4.63
C TYR A 36 -6.53 18.58 4.79
N SER A 37 -7.66 19.06 5.30
CA SER A 37 -7.85 20.44 5.72
C SER A 37 -8.36 20.47 7.14
N VAL A 38 -7.67 21.21 8.02
CA VAL A 38 -8.00 21.31 9.44
C VAL A 38 -8.76 22.61 9.67
N ALA A 39 -10.02 22.49 10.09
CA ALA A 39 -10.88 23.62 10.37
C ALA A 39 -10.89 23.92 11.87
N ALA A 40 -10.43 25.13 12.24
CA ALA A 40 -10.39 25.59 13.63
C ALA A 40 -11.75 26.09 14.18
N GLN A 41 -12.76 26.24 13.31
CA GLN A 41 -14.11 26.59 13.75
C GLN A 41 -14.78 25.37 14.40
N LYS A 42 -15.52 25.60 15.49
CA LYS A 42 -16.26 24.55 16.18
C LYS A 42 -17.65 24.37 15.54
N LYS A 43 -18.03 23.13 15.29
CA LYS A 43 -19.33 22.75 14.70
C LYS A 43 -19.81 21.42 15.27
N THR A 44 -21.12 21.16 15.20
CA THR A 44 -21.66 19.81 15.44
C THR A 44 -21.08 18.82 14.44
N TRP A 45 -21.13 17.51 14.74
CA TRP A 45 -20.60 16.49 13.82
C TRP A 45 -21.30 16.53 12.44
N PHE A 46 -22.62 16.76 12.43
CA PHE A 46 -23.40 16.90 11.20
C PHE A 46 -23.00 18.15 10.40
N ASP A 47 -22.90 19.31 11.07
CA ASP A 47 -22.54 20.57 10.40
C ASP A 47 -21.08 20.57 9.91
N ALA A 48 -20.18 19.88 10.62
CA ALA A 48 -18.81 19.66 10.19
C ALA A 48 -18.75 18.77 8.93
N GLY A 49 -19.57 17.71 8.89
CA GLY A 49 -19.77 16.86 7.71
C GLY A 49 -20.23 17.64 6.48
N GLU A 50 -21.26 18.47 6.63
CA GLU A 50 -21.76 19.34 5.55
C GLU A 50 -20.73 20.40 5.14
N PHE A 51 -19.96 20.95 6.10
CA PHE A 51 -18.88 21.86 5.76
C PHE A 51 -17.83 21.18 4.87
N CYS A 52 -17.37 19.98 5.22
CA CYS A 52 -16.35 19.27 4.43
C CYS A 52 -16.84 18.96 3.01
N LYS A 53 -18.09 18.52 2.85
CA LYS A 53 -18.69 18.29 1.51
C LYS A 53 -18.70 19.53 0.63
N ASN A 54 -18.85 20.72 1.23
CA ASN A 54 -18.86 21.99 0.50
C ASN A 54 -17.47 22.60 0.29
N ALA A 55 -16.43 22.08 0.98
CA ALA A 55 -15.08 22.63 0.93
C ALA A 55 -14.31 22.27 -0.35
N ALA A 56 -14.54 21.07 -0.92
CA ALA A 56 -13.98 20.64 -2.19
C ALA A 56 -14.79 19.46 -2.79
N PRO A 57 -14.68 19.18 -4.11
CA PRO A 57 -15.30 18.00 -4.70
C PRO A 57 -14.84 16.71 -4.02
N ASN A 58 -15.79 15.84 -3.69
CA ASN A 58 -15.57 14.56 -3.00
C ASN A 58 -14.90 14.69 -1.61
N ALA A 59 -14.94 15.87 -1.00
CA ALA A 59 -14.45 16.04 0.35
C ALA A 59 -15.47 15.56 1.40
N HIS A 60 -14.97 15.04 2.51
CA HIS A 60 -15.78 14.55 3.63
C HIS A 60 -15.00 14.69 4.94
N LEU A 61 -15.64 14.43 6.08
CA LEU A 61 -14.90 14.25 7.33
C LEU A 61 -13.92 13.09 7.18
N THR A 62 -12.69 13.27 7.65
CA THR A 62 -11.61 12.31 7.39
C THR A 62 -11.93 10.91 7.91
N SER A 63 -11.60 9.89 7.11
CA SER A 63 -11.56 8.51 7.58
C SER A 63 -10.13 8.14 7.95
N ILE A 64 -9.99 7.39 9.04
CA ILE A 64 -8.68 6.93 9.50
C ILE A 64 -8.71 5.41 9.52
N THR A 65 -8.13 4.84 8.49
CA THR A 65 -8.23 3.41 8.18
C THR A 65 -6.95 2.64 8.45
N SER A 66 -5.90 3.33 8.91
CA SER A 66 -4.62 2.74 9.32
C SER A 66 -3.88 3.63 10.33
N VAL A 67 -2.87 3.06 10.99
CA VAL A 67 -1.96 3.79 11.87
C VAL A 67 -1.19 4.91 11.15
N PHE A 68 -0.89 4.74 9.85
CA PHE A 68 -0.22 5.77 9.05
C PHE A 68 -1.15 6.95 8.75
N GLU A 69 -2.41 6.68 8.41
CA GLU A 69 -3.40 7.74 8.26
C GLU A 69 -3.61 8.49 9.58
N ASN A 70 -3.61 7.78 10.70
CA ASN A 70 -3.70 8.39 12.02
C ASN A 70 -2.50 9.30 12.30
N ALA A 71 -1.27 8.83 12.02
CA ALA A 71 -0.05 9.64 12.15
C ALA A 71 -0.05 10.85 11.19
N ASN A 72 -0.56 10.69 9.98
CA ASN A 72 -0.68 11.78 9.01
C ASN A 72 -1.67 12.85 9.48
N VAL A 73 -2.84 12.43 9.95
CA VAL A 73 -3.86 13.32 10.51
C VAL A 73 -3.31 14.06 11.74
N ASP A 74 -2.65 13.35 12.67
CA ASP A 74 -2.02 13.94 13.84
C ASP A 74 -0.93 14.96 13.45
N ALA A 75 -0.09 14.66 12.46
CA ALA A 75 0.92 15.57 11.94
C ALA A 75 0.33 16.83 11.28
N VAL A 76 -0.76 16.70 10.52
CA VAL A 76 -1.45 17.85 9.90
C VAL A 76 -2.12 18.72 10.98
N VAL A 77 -2.71 18.12 12.00
CA VAL A 77 -3.27 18.84 13.16
C VAL A 77 -2.18 19.61 13.91
N ILE A 78 -1.05 18.96 14.23
CA ILE A 78 0.07 19.58 14.96
C ILE A 78 0.68 20.75 14.17
N SER A 79 0.81 20.62 12.85
CA SER A 79 1.39 21.65 11.98
C SER A 79 0.43 22.79 11.61
N THR A 80 -0.83 22.74 12.05
CA THR A 80 -1.84 23.78 11.79
C THR A 80 -1.93 24.74 12.98
N SER A 81 -1.16 25.84 12.93
CA SER A 81 -1.09 26.83 14.01
C SER A 81 -2.44 27.47 14.37
N SER A 82 -3.34 27.64 13.40
CA SER A 82 -4.68 28.18 13.64
C SER A 82 -5.59 27.27 14.48
N ALA A 83 -5.20 26.01 14.68
CA ALA A 83 -5.92 25.05 15.52
C ALA A 83 -5.24 24.85 16.89
N SER A 84 -4.46 25.83 17.37
CA SER A 84 -3.80 25.78 18.69
C SER A 84 -4.79 25.56 19.85
N ASP A 85 -6.01 26.11 19.72
CA ASP A 85 -7.02 26.14 20.78
C ASP A 85 -8.06 24.99 20.64
N CYS A 86 -7.78 24.02 19.77
CA CYS A 86 -8.62 22.85 19.54
C CYS A 86 -8.03 21.63 20.25
N ASP A 87 -8.78 21.05 21.19
CA ASP A 87 -8.39 19.83 21.90
C ASP A 87 -8.94 18.55 21.24
N GLN A 88 -10.02 18.68 20.47
CA GLN A 88 -10.72 17.57 19.81
C GLN A 88 -11.13 17.96 18.39
N PHE A 89 -11.05 16.98 17.50
CA PHE A 89 -11.39 17.14 16.09
C PHE A 89 -12.37 16.08 15.64
N TRP A 90 -13.51 16.48 15.06
CA TRP A 90 -14.39 15.53 14.40
C TRP A 90 -13.69 14.83 13.25
N ILE A 91 -13.88 13.51 13.21
CA ILE A 91 -13.54 12.63 12.10
C ILE A 91 -14.82 11.92 11.63
N GLY A 92 -14.79 11.28 10.47
CA GLY A 92 -15.99 10.73 9.81
C GLY A 92 -16.59 9.49 10.47
N GLY A 93 -16.06 9.06 11.62
CA GLY A 93 -16.47 7.84 12.29
C GLY A 93 -17.74 8.01 13.10
N ASN A 94 -18.64 7.03 13.01
CA ASN A 94 -19.90 7.01 13.78
C ASN A 94 -20.51 5.61 13.88
N ASP A 95 -21.33 5.35 14.89
CA ASP A 95 -22.18 4.14 15.00
C ASP A 95 -23.69 4.48 15.05
N ILE A 96 -24.08 5.61 14.43
CA ILE A 96 -25.45 6.17 14.47
C ILE A 96 -26.49 5.16 13.96
N ALA A 97 -26.15 4.42 12.89
CA ALA A 97 -27.06 3.46 12.27
C ALA A 97 -27.31 2.23 13.15
N GLN A 98 -26.31 1.81 13.91
CA GLN A 98 -26.38 0.65 14.80
C GLN A 98 -25.30 0.78 15.87
N SER A 99 -25.70 0.98 17.13
CA SER A 99 -24.77 1.14 18.25
C SER A 99 -23.79 -0.04 18.34
N GLY A 100 -22.51 0.26 18.53
CA GLY A 100 -21.40 -0.69 18.55
C GLY A 100 -20.91 -1.13 17.17
N ASN A 101 -21.56 -0.70 16.08
CA ASN A 101 -21.15 -0.98 14.71
C ASN A 101 -20.73 0.32 14.00
N PHE A 102 -19.45 0.64 14.15
CA PHE A 102 -18.89 1.89 13.62
C PHE A 102 -18.66 1.84 12.10
N THR A 103 -18.88 2.98 11.45
CA THR A 103 -18.73 3.19 10.00
C THR A 103 -18.13 4.56 9.72
N TRP A 104 -17.49 4.71 8.55
CA TRP A 104 -17.00 6.00 8.06
C TRP A 104 -18.02 6.65 7.11
N THR A 105 -18.14 7.99 7.16
CA THR A 105 -19.05 8.76 6.30
C THR A 105 -18.78 8.64 4.79
N ASP A 106 -17.57 8.24 4.42
CA ASP A 106 -17.13 8.03 3.04
C ASP A 106 -17.31 6.59 2.54
N GLY A 107 -17.85 5.71 3.39
CA GLY A 107 -18.05 4.30 3.08
C GLY A 107 -16.78 3.45 3.17
N ASN A 108 -15.65 4.00 3.62
CA ASN A 108 -14.47 3.18 3.90
C ASN A 108 -14.77 2.14 4.99
N PRO A 109 -14.10 0.97 4.95
CA PRO A 109 -14.30 -0.07 5.94
C PRO A 109 -13.74 0.32 7.32
N TRP A 110 -14.49 0.01 8.38
CA TRP A 110 -14.06 0.19 9.77
C TRP A 110 -13.10 -0.92 10.21
N LYS A 111 -11.80 -0.78 9.90
CA LYS A 111 -10.77 -1.83 10.09
C LYS A 111 -9.59 -1.44 10.98
N TYR A 112 -9.52 -0.18 11.38
CA TYR A 112 -8.50 0.36 12.27
C TYR A 112 -9.19 1.07 13.44
N ASN A 113 -8.59 0.96 14.62
CA ASN A 113 -9.09 1.58 15.83
C ASN A 113 -7.91 2.24 16.55
N ASN A 114 -8.06 3.52 16.90
CA ASN A 114 -7.12 4.21 17.77
C ASN A 114 -7.80 4.71 19.05
N TRP A 115 -8.74 3.92 19.60
CA TRP A 115 -9.51 4.30 20.77
C TRP A 115 -8.62 4.67 21.96
N ALA A 116 -8.95 5.78 22.62
CA ALA A 116 -8.37 6.14 23.91
C ALA A 116 -8.77 5.10 24.98
N PRO A 117 -7.99 4.97 26.06
CA PRO A 117 -8.35 4.09 27.17
C PRO A 117 -9.79 4.36 27.68
N GLY A 118 -10.63 3.32 27.69
CA GLY A 118 -12.03 3.42 28.13
C GLY A 118 -13.04 3.82 27.04
N GLN A 119 -12.63 3.89 25.77
CA GLN A 119 -13.48 4.17 24.62
C GLN A 119 -13.64 2.91 23.75
N PRO A 120 -14.71 2.80 22.93
CA PRO A 120 -15.84 3.73 22.80
C PRO A 120 -16.80 3.72 24.01
N ASP A 121 -17.44 4.85 24.29
CA ASP A 121 -18.56 4.96 25.22
C ASP A 121 -19.87 4.60 24.50
N SER A 122 -20.53 3.52 24.95
CA SER A 122 -21.78 3.03 24.36
C SER A 122 -22.97 4.00 24.37
N THR A 123 -22.88 5.11 25.11
CA THR A 123 -23.94 6.15 25.18
C THR A 123 -23.77 7.27 24.14
N GLN A 124 -22.70 7.21 23.34
CA GLN A 124 -22.28 8.25 22.42
C GLN A 124 -21.96 7.66 21.05
N GLN A 125 -22.12 8.45 19.98
CA GLN A 125 -22.20 7.88 18.62
C GLN A 125 -21.27 8.49 17.59
N CYS A 126 -20.75 9.70 17.82
CA CYS A 126 -19.89 10.39 16.85
C CYS A 126 -18.44 10.40 17.34
N VAL A 127 -17.48 10.22 16.43
CA VAL A 127 -16.08 10.01 16.80
C VAL A 127 -15.26 11.28 16.60
N SER A 128 -14.48 11.64 17.63
CA SER A 128 -13.46 12.69 17.56
C SER A 128 -12.06 12.13 17.82
N SER A 129 -11.05 12.77 17.25
CA SER A 129 -9.63 12.51 17.47
C SER A 129 -9.05 13.60 18.37
N ALA A 130 -8.31 13.20 19.39
CA ALA A 130 -7.68 14.09 20.35
C ALA A 130 -6.43 14.76 19.75
N ALA A 131 -6.30 16.06 20.00
CA ALA A 131 -5.13 16.82 19.61
C ALA A 131 -3.88 16.39 20.40
N ARG A 132 -2.71 16.34 19.76
CA ARG A 132 -1.38 16.32 20.43
C ARG A 132 -1.15 15.15 21.41
N THR A 133 -1.96 14.10 21.34
CA THR A 133 -1.85 12.85 22.11
C THR A 133 -1.93 11.65 21.18
N THR A 134 -1.11 11.65 20.11
CA THR A 134 -1.05 10.56 19.11
C THR A 134 -2.37 10.30 18.36
N GLY A 135 -3.26 11.30 18.29
CA GLY A 135 -4.54 11.21 17.58
C GLY A 135 -5.55 10.20 18.12
N GLN A 136 -5.49 9.82 19.42
CA GLN A 136 -6.42 8.83 20.00
C GLN A 136 -7.89 9.26 19.89
N TRP A 137 -8.80 8.29 19.70
CA TRP A 137 -10.20 8.54 19.43
C TRP A 137 -11.08 8.38 20.66
N LYS A 138 -12.17 9.14 20.70
CA LYS A 138 -13.28 8.91 21.63
C LYS A 138 -14.61 9.08 20.91
N THR A 139 -15.65 8.45 21.43
CA THR A 139 -17.02 8.81 21.07
C THR A 139 -17.44 10.06 21.82
N GLU A 140 -18.37 10.82 21.27
CA GLU A 140 -18.99 12.00 21.86
C GLU A 140 -20.45 12.15 21.38
N PRO A 141 -21.33 12.87 22.11
CA PRO A 141 -22.66 13.21 21.61
C PRO A 141 -22.55 14.07 20.35
N CYS A 142 -23.18 13.67 19.26
CA CYS A 142 -23.03 14.31 17.95
C CYS A 142 -23.38 15.82 17.91
N GLY A 143 -24.15 16.30 18.88
CA GLY A 143 -24.56 17.70 19.00
C GLY A 143 -23.57 18.62 19.73
N VAL A 144 -22.46 18.11 20.29
CA VAL A 144 -21.41 18.99 20.83
C VAL A 144 -20.62 19.63 19.69
N GLU A 145 -19.97 20.76 19.95
CA GLU A 145 -19.19 21.46 18.94
C GLU A 145 -17.69 21.23 19.09
N ASN A 146 -17.05 20.63 18.08
CA ASN A 146 -15.60 20.43 18.01
C ASN A 146 -15.04 21.06 16.73
N CYS A 147 -13.73 21.31 16.73
CA CYS A 147 -12.98 21.54 15.49
C CYS A 147 -13.05 20.26 14.63
N PHE A 148 -12.61 20.27 13.38
CA PHE A 148 -12.78 19.10 12.53
C PHE A 148 -11.78 19.01 11.38
N ILE A 149 -11.63 17.81 10.85
CA ILE A 149 -10.67 17.51 9.79
C ILE A 149 -11.43 17.01 8.57
N CYS A 150 -11.30 17.74 7.46
CA CYS A 150 -11.79 17.32 6.17
C CYS A 150 -10.69 16.56 5.42
N GLU A 151 -11.11 15.63 4.57
CA GLU A 151 -10.27 14.86 3.67
C GLU A 151 -10.82 14.93 2.25
N MET A 152 -9.93 14.93 1.26
CA MET A 152 -10.27 14.77 -0.16
C MET A 152 -9.16 13.99 -0.89
N PHE A 153 -9.48 13.44 -2.07
CA PHE A 153 -8.50 12.81 -2.95
C PHE A 153 -8.18 13.68 -4.17
N VAL A 154 -6.89 13.91 -4.43
CA VAL A 154 -6.42 14.65 -5.62
C VAL A 154 -6.35 13.71 -6.82
N GLY A 155 -7.16 13.99 -7.85
CA GLY A 155 -7.26 13.17 -9.06
C GLY A 155 -8.68 12.94 -9.58
N ALA A 156 -9.71 13.39 -8.85
CA ALA A 156 -11.08 13.35 -9.33
C ALA A 156 -11.47 14.73 -9.90
N SER A 157 -11.28 14.93 -11.20
CA SER A 157 -11.91 16.03 -11.93
C SER A 157 -12.49 15.49 -13.23
N GLY A 158 -13.83 15.40 -13.26
CA GLY A 158 -14.62 15.28 -14.49
C GLY A 158 -15.40 13.97 -14.66
N SER A 159 -16.50 13.80 -13.92
CA SER A 159 -17.69 13.13 -14.47
C SER A 159 -18.94 13.69 -13.80
N THR A 160 -19.37 14.86 -14.26
CA THR A 160 -20.73 15.35 -14.03
C THR A 160 -21.62 14.89 -15.17
N SER A 161 -22.59 14.05 -14.79
CA SER A 161 -23.94 13.87 -15.33
C SER A 161 -24.14 13.65 -16.84
N LEU A 162 -24.73 12.50 -17.20
CA LEU A 162 -26.11 12.42 -17.69
C LEU A 162 -26.64 10.98 -17.44
N PRO A 163 -27.96 10.79 -17.25
CA PRO A 163 -28.52 9.48 -16.92
C PRO A 163 -28.64 8.62 -18.18
N PRO A 164 -28.27 7.32 -18.15
CA PRO A 164 -28.83 6.39 -19.10
C PRO A 164 -30.21 6.00 -18.61
N THR A 165 -31.19 6.49 -19.35
CA THR A 165 -32.57 6.03 -19.38
C THR A 165 -32.65 4.51 -19.29
N ASP A 166 -33.55 4.05 -18.45
CA ASP A 166 -34.01 2.69 -18.34
C ASP A 166 -34.30 2.10 -19.72
N THR A 167 -33.54 1.10 -20.14
CA THR A 167 -33.97 0.14 -21.15
C THR A 167 -33.35 -1.21 -20.83
N SER A 168 -34.20 -2.09 -20.36
CA SER A 168 -33.93 -3.48 -20.06
C SER A 168 -33.43 -4.23 -21.31
N SER A 169 -32.35 -5.01 -21.19
CA SER A 169 -32.25 -6.33 -21.83
C SER A 169 -30.97 -7.10 -21.47
N THR A 170 -31.20 -8.27 -20.86
CA THR A 170 -30.54 -9.57 -21.13
C THR A 170 -29.11 -9.81 -20.62
N THR A 171 -29.07 -10.35 -19.41
CA THR A 171 -28.31 -11.53 -18.95
C THR A 171 -27.01 -11.92 -19.69
N ALA A 172 -25.88 -11.52 -19.12
CA ALA A 172 -24.65 -12.31 -19.11
C ALA A 172 -24.11 -12.31 -17.67
N ALA A 173 -23.69 -13.48 -17.17
CA ALA A 173 -23.06 -13.59 -15.85
C ALA A 173 -21.82 -12.66 -15.77
N PRO A 174 -21.53 -12.03 -14.62
CA PRO A 174 -20.34 -11.19 -14.50
C PRO A 174 -19.09 -12.05 -14.74
N THR A 175 -18.33 -11.72 -15.78
CA THR A 175 -17.03 -12.34 -16.05
C THR A 175 -16.09 -11.98 -14.90
N SER A 176 -15.74 -12.97 -14.08
CA SER A 176 -14.79 -12.79 -12.98
C SER A 176 -13.44 -12.33 -13.56
N LYS A 177 -12.91 -11.23 -13.03
CA LYS A 177 -11.61 -10.70 -13.45
C LYS A 177 -10.48 -11.59 -12.98
N THR A 178 -9.48 -11.78 -13.83
CA THR A 178 -8.43 -12.78 -13.64
C THR A 178 -7.30 -12.33 -12.73
N ASP A 179 -6.96 -11.04 -12.76
CA ASP A 179 -5.92 -10.40 -11.95
C ASP A 179 -6.12 -8.88 -11.89
N CYS A 180 -5.18 -8.17 -11.28
CA CYS A 180 -5.21 -6.72 -11.16
C CYS A 180 -5.09 -5.98 -12.50
N TRP A 181 -4.39 -6.55 -13.49
CA TRP A 181 -4.29 -5.95 -14.81
C TRP A 181 -5.62 -6.02 -15.55
N ASP A 182 -6.34 -7.14 -15.44
CA ASP A 182 -7.69 -7.29 -16.00
C ASP A 182 -8.66 -6.26 -15.39
N TRP A 183 -8.60 -6.04 -14.07
CA TRP A 183 -9.35 -4.94 -13.44
C TRP A 183 -8.96 -3.56 -13.98
N PHE A 184 -7.65 -3.31 -14.11
CA PHE A 184 -7.11 -2.05 -14.60
C PHE A 184 -7.55 -1.75 -16.03
N ALA A 185 -7.39 -2.71 -16.94
CA ALA A 185 -7.81 -2.60 -18.34
C ALA A 185 -9.32 -2.37 -18.50
N HIS A 186 -10.11 -2.73 -17.49
CA HIS A 186 -11.56 -2.50 -17.45
C HIS A 186 -11.96 -1.28 -16.62
N GLY A 187 -11.05 -0.32 -16.42
CA GLY A 187 -11.34 1.01 -15.88
C GLY A 187 -11.19 1.14 -14.37
N SER A 188 -10.64 0.13 -13.69
CA SER A 188 -10.36 0.21 -12.25
C SER A 188 -8.97 0.77 -11.99
N HIS A 189 -8.88 2.05 -11.64
CA HIS A 189 -7.61 2.77 -11.50
C HIS A 189 -7.28 3.19 -10.05
N THR A 190 -7.94 2.59 -9.06
CA THR A 190 -7.76 2.90 -7.64
C THR A 190 -7.02 1.77 -6.94
N ASP A 191 -5.97 2.08 -6.19
CA ASP A 191 -5.29 1.08 -5.37
C ASP A 191 -6.26 0.47 -4.35
N GLY A 192 -6.21 -0.83 -4.14
CA GLY A 192 -7.11 -1.46 -3.19
C GLY A 192 -7.18 -2.96 -3.30
N ILE A 193 -8.11 -3.56 -2.56
CA ILE A 193 -8.33 -5.00 -2.59
C ILE A 193 -9.35 -5.33 -3.68
N TYR A 194 -8.98 -6.25 -4.57
CA TYR A 194 -9.86 -6.74 -5.63
C TYR A 194 -10.00 -8.26 -5.54
N SER A 195 -11.18 -8.75 -5.91
CA SER A 195 -11.39 -10.17 -6.11
C SER A 195 -10.85 -10.56 -7.48
N ILE A 196 -9.93 -11.52 -7.52
CA ILE A 196 -9.30 -12.01 -8.74
C ILE A 196 -9.48 -13.53 -8.85
N ASN A 197 -9.56 -14.06 -10.08
CA ASN A 197 -9.76 -15.48 -10.36
C ASN A 197 -8.78 -15.96 -11.44
N PRO A 198 -7.49 -16.15 -11.11
CA PRO A 198 -6.48 -16.58 -12.06
C PRO A 198 -6.82 -17.96 -12.63
N GLY A 199 -6.93 -18.06 -13.95
CA GLY A 199 -7.17 -19.33 -14.64
C GLY A 199 -8.50 -20.03 -14.31
N GLY A 200 -9.47 -19.34 -13.70
CA GLY A 200 -10.76 -19.91 -13.33
C GLY A 200 -10.71 -20.93 -12.18
N LYS A 201 -9.60 -21.01 -11.44
CA LYS A 201 -9.37 -22.02 -10.39
C LYS A 201 -10.01 -21.70 -9.05
N GLY A 202 -10.57 -20.51 -8.90
CA GLY A 202 -11.18 -20.04 -7.65
C GLY A 202 -10.85 -18.57 -7.41
N SER A 203 -11.83 -17.81 -6.93
CA SER A 203 -11.63 -16.40 -6.61
C SER A 203 -10.96 -16.22 -5.26
N PHE A 204 -10.01 -15.29 -5.17
CA PHE A 204 -9.40 -14.84 -3.93
C PHE A 204 -9.14 -13.33 -3.98
N SER A 205 -8.89 -12.72 -2.83
CA SER A 205 -8.61 -11.29 -2.72
C SER A 205 -7.12 -11.02 -2.91
N ALA A 206 -6.77 -10.00 -3.68
CA ALA A 206 -5.41 -9.49 -3.81
C ALA A 206 -5.38 -7.97 -3.72
N PHE A 207 -4.28 -7.41 -3.20
CA PHE A 207 -4.07 -5.97 -3.27
C PHE A 207 -3.57 -5.61 -4.67
N CYS A 208 -4.32 -4.77 -5.36
CA CYS A 208 -3.95 -4.21 -6.63
C CYS A 208 -3.38 -2.81 -6.45
N ASP A 209 -2.15 -2.63 -6.90
CA ASP A 209 -1.55 -1.33 -7.09
C ASP A 209 -1.85 -0.86 -8.52
N MET A 210 -2.80 0.06 -8.62
CA MET A 210 -3.34 0.63 -9.85
C MET A 210 -2.67 1.96 -10.21
N THR A 211 -1.72 2.44 -9.41
CA THR A 211 -1.15 3.78 -9.60
C THR A 211 0.35 3.77 -9.91
N THR A 212 1.11 2.83 -9.36
CA THR A 212 2.55 2.72 -9.58
C THR A 212 2.82 2.33 -11.03
N ASP A 213 3.60 3.13 -11.76
CA ASP A 213 4.09 2.79 -13.10
C ASP A 213 3.01 2.28 -14.07
N GLY A 214 1.92 3.03 -14.18
CA GLY A 214 0.83 2.67 -15.08
C GLY A 214 -0.10 1.58 -14.54
N GLY A 215 0.06 1.14 -13.29
CA GLY A 215 -0.92 0.34 -12.57
C GLY A 215 -1.08 -1.11 -13.04
N GLY A 216 -2.13 -1.75 -12.50
CA GLY A 216 -2.50 -3.14 -12.78
C GLY A 216 -1.56 -4.17 -12.14
N TRP A 217 -0.91 -3.81 -11.05
CA TRP A 217 0.03 -4.68 -10.34
C TRP A 217 -0.66 -5.49 -9.25
N THR A 218 -0.49 -6.81 -9.26
CA THR A 218 -0.92 -7.71 -8.19
C THR A 218 0.19 -7.84 -7.14
N VAL A 219 -0.01 -7.28 -5.95
CA VAL A 219 0.97 -7.37 -4.84
C VAL A 219 0.89 -8.73 -4.18
N PHE A 220 2.02 -9.45 -4.13
CA PHE A 220 2.08 -10.78 -3.50
C PHE A 220 2.98 -10.87 -2.27
N GLN A 221 3.88 -9.90 -2.09
CA GLN A 221 4.65 -9.75 -0.87
C GLN A 221 4.70 -8.26 -0.50
N ARG A 222 4.44 -7.96 0.77
CA ARG A 222 4.62 -6.62 1.31
C ARG A 222 5.23 -6.70 2.72
N ARG A 223 6.20 -5.82 3.01
CA ARG A 223 6.73 -5.54 4.36
C ARG A 223 6.63 -4.04 4.60
N ILE A 224 5.85 -3.64 5.60
CA ILE A 224 5.74 -2.22 6.01
C ILE A 224 6.41 -1.94 7.36
N ASP A 225 6.55 -2.99 8.18
CA ASP A 225 7.10 -2.96 9.53
C ASP A 225 7.50 -4.40 9.99
N GLY A 226 7.88 -4.52 11.26
CA GLY A 226 8.22 -5.79 11.91
C GLY A 226 7.10 -6.44 12.71
N ASN A 227 5.86 -5.96 12.61
CA ASN A 227 4.74 -6.46 13.44
C ASN A 227 4.26 -7.84 13.01
N LEU A 228 4.36 -8.14 11.72
CA LEU A 228 4.09 -9.47 11.17
C LEU A 228 5.40 -10.23 10.98
N SER A 229 5.51 -11.39 11.63
CA SER A 229 6.66 -12.28 11.43
C SER A 229 6.53 -13.06 10.11
N PHE A 230 7.63 -13.08 9.36
CA PHE A 230 7.81 -13.88 8.15
C PHE A 230 8.85 -15.00 8.34
N TYR A 231 9.79 -14.82 9.28
CA TYR A 231 10.99 -15.65 9.35
C TYR A 231 10.76 -17.03 9.98
N ASP A 232 9.76 -17.13 10.85
CA ASP A 232 9.38 -18.34 11.59
C ASP A 232 8.16 -19.04 10.99
N LYS A 233 7.73 -18.62 9.80
CA LYS A 233 6.61 -19.21 9.06
C LYS A 233 7.01 -20.53 8.43
N LEU A 234 6.10 -21.49 8.52
CA LEU A 234 6.29 -22.87 8.04
C LEU A 234 5.88 -23.01 6.57
N TRP A 235 6.12 -24.18 5.99
CA TRP A 235 5.74 -24.47 4.60
C TRP A 235 4.25 -24.19 4.34
N SER A 236 3.39 -24.63 5.24
CA SER A 236 1.94 -24.44 5.12
C SER A 236 1.53 -22.97 5.13
N ASP A 237 2.17 -22.14 5.96
CA ASP A 237 1.93 -20.69 5.98
C ASP A 237 2.30 -20.05 4.64
N TYR A 238 3.47 -20.39 4.09
CA TYR A 238 3.91 -19.86 2.80
C TYR A 238 3.12 -20.41 1.61
N LYS A 239 2.65 -21.65 1.69
CA LYS A 239 1.79 -22.27 0.68
C LYS A 239 0.46 -21.53 0.54
N TYR A 240 -0.24 -21.34 1.65
CA TYR A 240 -1.59 -20.76 1.67
C TYR A 240 -1.61 -19.24 1.81
N GLY A 241 -0.49 -18.64 2.19
CA GLY A 241 -0.42 -17.22 2.47
C GLY A 241 -0.72 -16.90 3.93
N PHE A 242 -0.29 -15.71 4.34
CA PHE A 242 -0.55 -15.22 5.68
C PHE A 242 -0.74 -13.70 5.70
N ASN A 243 -1.51 -13.28 6.69
CA ASN A 243 -2.10 -11.95 6.80
C ASN A 243 -2.95 -11.55 5.58
N ASN A 244 -4.13 -12.19 5.49
CA ASN A 244 -5.16 -11.90 4.49
C ASN A 244 -5.78 -10.49 4.62
N GLY A 245 -5.34 -9.70 5.61
CA GLY A 245 -5.52 -8.24 5.64
C GLY A 245 -4.53 -7.57 4.70
N LEU A 246 -4.87 -7.55 3.42
CA LEU A 246 -4.01 -7.21 2.27
C LEU A 246 -3.49 -5.75 2.23
N GLU A 247 -3.72 -4.97 3.29
CA GLU A 247 -3.33 -3.56 3.39
C GLU A 247 -2.06 -3.36 4.21
N ASN A 248 -1.64 -4.39 4.95
CA ASN A 248 -0.42 -4.41 5.75
C ASN A 248 0.62 -5.35 5.13
N SER A 249 1.66 -5.70 5.89
CA SER A 249 2.64 -6.71 5.48
C SER A 249 1.94 -8.02 5.14
N LEU A 250 2.23 -8.69 4.02
CA LEU A 250 1.54 -9.92 3.61
C LEU A 250 2.46 -10.85 2.82
N TRP A 251 2.10 -12.14 2.78
CA TRP A 251 2.51 -13.08 1.76
C TRP A 251 1.26 -13.71 1.16
N LEU A 252 1.06 -13.59 -0.15
CA LEU A 252 -0.18 -14.01 -0.82
C LEU A 252 -0.39 -15.52 -0.78
N GLY A 253 0.68 -16.31 -0.74
CA GLY A 253 0.64 -17.76 -0.80
C GLY A 253 1.21 -18.29 -2.11
N ASN A 254 2.07 -19.31 -2.01
CA ASN A 254 2.77 -19.88 -3.15
C ASN A 254 1.81 -20.50 -4.16
N ASP A 255 0.68 -21.07 -3.72
CA ASP A 255 -0.36 -21.59 -4.64
C ASP A 255 -0.93 -20.46 -5.50
N HIS A 256 -1.27 -19.32 -4.89
CA HIS A 256 -1.80 -18.16 -5.59
C HIS A 256 -0.75 -17.49 -6.50
N ILE A 257 0.51 -17.41 -6.07
CA ILE A 257 1.61 -16.89 -6.89
C ILE A 257 1.83 -17.81 -8.11
N TYR A 258 1.76 -19.14 -7.93
CA TYR A 258 1.88 -20.10 -9.02
C TYR A 258 0.75 -19.89 -10.03
N ASP A 259 -0.50 -19.84 -9.58
CA ASP A 259 -1.66 -19.66 -10.45
C ASP A 259 -1.62 -18.34 -11.24
N LEU A 260 -1.08 -17.28 -10.64
CA LEU A 260 -0.85 -16.00 -11.32
C LEU A 260 0.25 -16.10 -12.38
N THR A 261 1.38 -16.74 -12.03
CA THR A 261 2.58 -16.74 -12.89
C THR A 261 2.49 -17.68 -14.09
N ILE A 262 1.66 -18.73 -14.04
CA ILE A 262 1.45 -19.62 -15.19
C ILE A 262 0.44 -19.10 -16.21
N LYS A 263 -0.25 -17.99 -15.91
CA LYS A 263 -1.26 -17.41 -16.80
C LYS A 263 -0.65 -16.91 -18.12
N ASP A 264 0.56 -16.39 -18.05
CA ASP A 264 1.28 -15.79 -19.18
C ASP A 264 2.75 -16.21 -19.14
N SER A 265 3.36 -16.37 -20.32
CA SER A 265 4.81 -16.58 -20.45
C SER A 265 5.63 -15.33 -20.11
N ASN A 266 5.00 -14.15 -20.04
CA ASN A 266 5.64 -12.87 -19.85
C ASN A 266 5.13 -12.11 -18.61
N VAL A 267 5.26 -12.72 -17.43
CA VAL A 267 4.92 -12.07 -16.16
C VAL A 267 6.08 -11.20 -15.67
N GLU A 268 5.82 -9.90 -15.53
CA GLU A 268 6.79 -8.94 -15.01
C GLU A 268 6.69 -8.89 -13.48
N LEU A 269 7.78 -9.23 -12.80
CA LEU A 269 7.96 -8.95 -11.38
C LEU A 269 8.58 -7.57 -11.22
N ARG A 270 8.00 -6.75 -10.34
CA ARG A 270 8.61 -5.53 -9.82
C ARG A 270 8.83 -5.66 -8.31
N ILE A 271 10.05 -5.33 -7.87
CA ILE A 271 10.44 -5.25 -6.46
C ILE A 271 10.75 -3.80 -6.15
N ASP A 272 10.12 -3.25 -5.13
CA ASP A 272 10.44 -1.94 -4.56
C ASP A 272 10.99 -2.13 -3.14
N LEU A 273 12.08 -1.43 -2.82
CA LEU A 273 12.71 -1.41 -1.48
C LEU A 273 12.80 0.04 -1.00
N TRP A 274 12.54 0.28 0.29
CA TRP A 274 12.62 1.62 0.89
C TRP A 274 13.46 1.67 2.15
N GLY A 275 14.35 2.67 2.19
CA GLY A 275 15.15 3.02 3.36
C GLY A 275 16.10 1.91 3.80
N ASN A 276 16.84 2.15 4.86
CA ASN A 276 17.79 1.18 5.39
C ASN A 276 17.82 1.24 6.93
N ARG A 277 17.60 0.09 7.58
CA ARG A 277 17.72 -0.07 9.03
C ARG A 277 19.15 -0.33 9.49
N ASN A 278 20.03 -0.81 8.60
CA ASN A 278 21.38 -1.18 8.97
C ASN A 278 22.23 0.10 9.20
N PRO A 279 22.59 0.44 10.45
CA PRO A 279 23.31 1.67 10.74
C PRO A 279 24.70 1.73 10.09
N GLN A 280 25.27 0.58 9.73
CA GLN A 280 26.60 0.50 9.10
C GLN A 280 26.58 0.92 7.62
N SER A 281 25.42 0.89 6.96
CA SER A 281 25.27 1.27 5.55
C SER A 281 24.35 2.48 5.32
N VAL A 282 23.95 3.19 6.39
CA VAL A 282 23.17 4.44 6.30
C VAL A 282 23.93 5.56 5.58
N GLU A 283 25.27 5.56 5.62
CA GLU A 283 26.09 6.56 4.91
C GLU A 283 25.92 6.48 3.37
N TYR A 284 25.80 5.27 2.82
CA TYR A 284 25.59 5.03 1.38
C TYR A 284 24.12 5.15 0.98
N TYR A 285 23.23 4.79 1.91
CA TYR A 285 21.81 4.69 1.69
C TYR A 285 21.05 5.38 2.82
N PRO A 286 20.86 6.72 2.75
CA PRO A 286 20.20 7.47 3.80
C PRO A 286 18.76 6.98 3.99
N SER A 287 18.26 7.15 5.22
CA SER A 287 16.91 6.75 5.66
C SER A 287 15.76 7.39 4.87
N ASP A 288 16.08 8.39 4.05
CA ASP A 288 15.13 9.31 3.45
C ASP A 288 14.70 8.77 2.09
N ILE A 289 13.68 7.92 2.10
CA ILE A 289 12.80 7.53 0.97
C ILE A 289 13.51 7.44 -0.39
N TYR A 290 14.50 6.55 -0.50
CA TYR A 290 14.94 6.03 -1.80
C TYR A 290 14.12 4.77 -2.12
N VAL A 291 13.47 4.76 -3.28
CA VAL A 291 12.88 3.53 -3.83
C VAL A 291 13.94 2.90 -4.71
N TRP A 292 14.41 1.72 -4.33
CA TRP A 292 15.15 0.89 -5.26
C TRP A 292 14.20 -0.06 -5.97
N GLU A 293 14.08 0.09 -7.29
CA GLU A 293 13.28 -0.81 -8.11
C GLU A 293 14.12 -1.86 -8.83
N LYS A 294 13.55 -3.06 -8.98
CA LYS A 294 14.05 -4.08 -9.91
C LYS A 294 12.89 -4.68 -10.67
N ARG A 295 13.08 -4.89 -11.98
CA ARG A 295 12.12 -5.58 -12.85
C ARG A 295 12.75 -6.75 -13.55
N ILE A 296 12.05 -7.87 -13.56
CA ILE A 296 12.56 -9.12 -14.11
C ILE A 296 11.37 -9.98 -14.55
N ASN A 297 11.53 -10.80 -15.60
CA ASN A 297 10.53 -11.81 -15.90
C ASN A 297 10.57 -12.87 -14.80
N PHE A 298 9.41 -13.31 -14.33
CA PHE A 298 9.29 -14.12 -13.13
C PHE A 298 8.17 -15.15 -13.26
N PHE A 299 8.48 -16.40 -12.93
CA PHE A 299 7.47 -17.40 -12.62
C PHE A 299 7.98 -18.40 -11.60
N ILE A 300 7.07 -19.17 -11.02
CA ILE A 300 7.41 -20.28 -10.12
C ILE A 300 6.82 -21.59 -10.63
N SER A 301 7.49 -22.71 -10.36
CA SER A 301 6.92 -24.03 -10.60
C SER A 301 5.75 -24.32 -9.62
N ASN A 302 5.07 -25.45 -9.80
CA ASN A 302 4.05 -25.91 -8.85
C ASN A 302 4.68 -26.49 -7.56
N GLU A 303 3.84 -26.91 -6.62
CA GLU A 303 4.28 -27.50 -5.35
C GLU A 303 5.12 -28.78 -5.52
N THR A 304 4.86 -29.60 -6.54
CA THR A 304 5.59 -30.87 -6.74
C THR A 304 7.05 -30.64 -7.14
N ASP A 305 7.38 -29.46 -7.67
CA ASP A 305 8.74 -28.96 -7.88
C ASP A 305 9.07 -27.82 -6.90
N PHE A 306 8.48 -27.88 -5.70
CA PHE A 306 8.78 -27.01 -4.56
C PHE A 306 8.74 -25.52 -4.87
N TYR A 307 7.80 -25.09 -5.73
CA TYR A 307 7.66 -23.70 -6.16
C TYR A 307 8.95 -23.09 -6.71
N ARG A 308 9.77 -23.88 -7.41
CA ARG A 308 11.07 -23.46 -7.95
C ARG A 308 10.99 -22.11 -8.68
N LEU A 309 11.92 -21.21 -8.38
CA LEU A 309 12.00 -19.89 -8.99
C LEU A 309 12.57 -19.96 -10.40
N HIS A 310 11.97 -19.22 -11.31
CA HIS A 310 12.51 -18.97 -12.64
C HIS A 310 12.49 -17.48 -12.92
N VAL A 311 13.66 -16.95 -13.26
CA VAL A 311 13.81 -15.55 -13.63
C VAL A 311 14.68 -15.38 -14.87
N SER A 312 14.41 -14.33 -15.64
CA SER A 312 15.24 -13.98 -16.81
C SER A 312 16.63 -13.49 -16.40
N SER A 313 17.62 -13.66 -17.29
CA SER A 313 18.94 -13.04 -17.12
C SER A 313 18.92 -11.53 -17.31
N SER A 314 17.97 -11.02 -18.10
CA SER A 314 17.74 -9.59 -18.29
C SER A 314 16.84 -9.02 -17.20
N PHE A 315 17.22 -7.87 -16.67
CA PHE A 315 16.44 -7.10 -15.69
C PHE A 315 16.67 -5.60 -15.92
N THR A 316 15.83 -4.77 -15.32
CA THR A 316 16.02 -3.31 -15.27
C THR A 316 15.84 -2.80 -13.84
N GLY A 317 16.22 -1.55 -13.59
CA GLY A 317 16.07 -0.89 -12.30
C GLY A 317 17.41 -0.64 -11.60
N ASN A 318 17.35 -0.02 -10.43
CA ASN A 318 18.50 0.51 -9.69
C ASN A 318 18.82 -0.28 -8.40
N ALA A 319 18.00 -1.27 -7.99
CA ALA A 319 18.21 -2.03 -6.75
C ALA A 319 19.41 -2.99 -6.77
N THR A 320 19.85 -3.39 -7.95
CA THR A 320 21.15 -4.04 -8.16
C THR A 320 21.60 -3.67 -9.54
N ARG A 321 22.67 -2.87 -9.67
CA ARG A 321 23.21 -2.49 -10.99
C ARG A 321 24.11 -3.58 -11.59
N ASP A 322 24.51 -4.56 -10.78
CA ASP A 322 25.26 -5.74 -11.20
C ASP A 322 24.37 -6.99 -11.25
N SER A 323 24.42 -7.69 -12.39
CA SER A 323 23.71 -8.95 -12.64
C SER A 323 24.22 -10.14 -11.83
N THR A 324 25.46 -10.09 -11.33
CA THR A 324 26.14 -11.23 -10.69
C THR A 324 25.69 -11.48 -9.26
N PHE A 325 25.13 -10.48 -8.56
CA PHE A 325 24.75 -10.57 -7.13
C PHE A 325 23.27 -10.27 -6.88
N SER A 326 22.44 -10.63 -7.85
CA SER A 326 21.01 -10.38 -7.91
C SER A 326 20.21 -11.69 -7.71
N MET A 327 18.87 -11.61 -7.67
CA MET A 327 17.91 -12.73 -7.82
C MET A 327 18.24 -13.77 -8.90
N PHE A 328 19.18 -13.49 -9.80
CA PHE A 328 19.74 -14.46 -10.74
C PHE A 328 20.44 -15.63 -10.04
N GLN A 329 21.08 -15.43 -8.88
CA GLN A 329 21.67 -16.55 -8.12
C GLN A 329 20.61 -17.44 -7.47
N SER A 330 19.46 -16.86 -7.17
CA SER A 330 18.27 -17.57 -6.68
C SER A 330 17.52 -18.28 -7.82
N ASN A 331 17.88 -18.03 -9.09
CA ASN A 331 17.26 -18.66 -10.24
C ASN A 331 17.43 -20.18 -10.18
N ASN A 332 16.37 -20.90 -10.55
CA ASN A 332 16.29 -22.36 -10.53
C ASN A 332 16.41 -22.97 -9.11
N MET A 333 16.38 -22.18 -8.03
CA MET A 333 16.37 -22.72 -6.67
C MET A 333 14.94 -23.08 -6.22
N PRO A 334 14.75 -24.20 -5.48
CA PRO A 334 13.46 -24.51 -4.86
C PRO A 334 13.16 -23.52 -3.74
N PHE A 335 11.88 -23.25 -3.49
CA PHE A 335 11.48 -22.52 -2.29
C PHE A 335 11.70 -23.41 -1.08
N GLY A 336 12.15 -22.88 0.05
CA GLY A 336 12.23 -23.66 1.28
C GLY A 336 11.98 -22.83 2.52
N THR A 337 11.43 -23.48 3.53
CA THR A 337 11.09 -22.92 4.85
C THR A 337 11.89 -23.62 5.95
N ILE A 338 11.81 -23.11 7.17
CA ILE A 338 12.57 -23.65 8.31
C ILE A 338 12.30 -25.16 8.57
N ASP A 339 11.09 -25.63 8.29
CA ASP A 339 10.62 -27.00 8.49
C ASP A 339 10.89 -27.95 7.32
N THR A 340 10.85 -27.47 6.07
CA THR A 340 11.03 -28.31 4.88
C THR A 340 12.44 -28.22 4.28
N ARG A 341 13.02 -27.02 4.29
CA ARG A 341 14.35 -26.63 3.77
C ARG A 341 14.61 -26.91 2.29
N ASN A 342 14.15 -28.02 1.71
CA ASN A 342 14.31 -28.36 0.29
C ASN A 342 15.77 -28.24 -0.22
N GLY A 343 16.72 -28.74 0.58
CA GLY A 343 18.15 -28.72 0.27
C GLY A 343 18.89 -27.48 0.76
N ILE A 344 18.20 -26.49 1.34
CA ILE A 344 18.81 -25.32 1.94
C ILE A 344 19.49 -25.71 3.28
N PRO A 345 20.75 -25.30 3.51
CA PRO A 345 21.43 -25.54 4.78
C PRO A 345 20.71 -24.96 5.99
N ALA A 346 20.74 -25.67 7.12
CA ALA A 346 20.03 -25.25 8.34
C ALA A 346 20.51 -23.89 8.89
N HIS A 347 21.81 -23.57 8.73
CA HIS A 347 22.39 -22.30 9.20
C HIS A 347 21.78 -21.07 8.52
N CYS A 348 21.20 -21.23 7.33
CA CYS A 348 20.48 -20.15 6.67
C CYS A 348 19.28 -19.68 7.51
N PHE A 349 18.55 -20.62 8.11
CA PHE A 349 17.40 -20.31 8.95
C PHE A 349 17.79 -19.98 10.40
N SER A 350 18.77 -20.69 10.98
CA SER A 350 19.16 -20.45 12.37
C SER A 350 20.03 -19.20 12.56
N ASP A 351 21.03 -19.02 11.70
CA ASP A 351 22.10 -18.04 11.92
C ASP A 351 21.85 -16.80 11.07
N GLN A 352 21.48 -16.99 9.79
CA GLN A 352 21.10 -15.88 8.91
C GLN A 352 19.63 -15.47 9.06
N GLN A 353 18.83 -16.21 9.82
CA GLN A 353 17.44 -15.85 10.14
C GLN A 353 16.59 -15.51 8.90
N VAL A 354 16.86 -16.22 7.80
CA VAL A 354 16.07 -16.15 6.57
C VAL A 354 14.68 -16.72 6.84
N GLY A 355 13.66 -16.16 6.18
CA GLY A 355 12.33 -16.76 6.13
C GLY A 355 12.22 -17.72 4.96
N GLY A 356 10.98 -18.08 4.61
CA GLY A 356 10.72 -18.85 3.39
C GLY A 356 11.22 -18.10 2.16
N TRP A 357 12.15 -18.70 1.41
CA TRP A 357 12.76 -18.06 0.24
C TRP A 357 13.38 -19.08 -0.73
N TRP A 358 13.77 -18.62 -1.92
CA TRP A 358 14.52 -19.38 -2.91
C TRP A 358 16.03 -19.21 -2.67
N LEU A 359 16.62 -20.07 -1.85
CA LEU A 359 18.02 -19.93 -1.41
C LEU A 359 18.95 -20.85 -2.20
N GLY A 360 20.10 -20.30 -2.62
CA GLY A 360 21.11 -20.90 -3.47
C GLY A 360 22.41 -21.27 -2.73
N GLY A 361 22.80 -22.55 -2.80
CA GLY A 361 24.11 -23.03 -2.37
C GLY A 361 24.42 -22.91 -0.87
N ASP A 362 25.68 -23.16 -0.49
CA ASP A 362 26.11 -23.19 0.92
C ASP A 362 26.11 -21.80 1.60
N LYS A 363 26.00 -20.73 0.81
CA LYS A 363 26.01 -19.34 1.27
C LYS A 363 24.60 -18.76 1.52
N CYS A 364 23.55 -19.56 1.36
CA CYS A 364 22.14 -19.18 1.52
C CYS A 364 21.63 -18.28 0.39
N SER A 365 21.84 -16.96 0.44
CA SER A 365 21.53 -16.04 -0.68
C SER A 365 22.09 -14.65 -0.40
N PHE A 366 22.14 -13.83 -1.46
CA PHE A 366 22.43 -12.39 -1.41
C PHE A 366 21.18 -11.56 -1.11
N GLU A 367 19.99 -12.18 -1.07
CA GLU A 367 18.76 -11.51 -0.69
C GLU A 367 17.78 -12.46 0.01
N ALA A 368 17.06 -11.94 1.00
CA ALA A 368 15.96 -12.64 1.65
C ALA A 368 14.94 -11.63 2.18
N LEU A 369 13.96 -11.27 1.34
CA LEU A 369 12.96 -10.26 1.71
C LEU A 369 11.95 -10.75 2.75
N ASN A 370 11.97 -12.04 3.05
CA ASN A 370 11.10 -12.71 4.01
C ASN A 370 11.78 -13.00 5.36
N GLY A 371 13.04 -12.60 5.56
CA GLY A 371 13.71 -12.87 6.84
C GLY A 371 13.29 -11.96 8.00
N LYS A 372 13.96 -12.17 9.13
CA LYS A 372 13.65 -11.49 10.40
C LYS A 372 13.84 -9.98 10.27
N TYR A 373 12.84 -9.21 10.70
CA TYR A 373 12.82 -7.76 10.52
C TYR A 373 13.95 -7.05 11.29
N ILE A 374 14.19 -7.49 12.54
CA ILE A 374 15.35 -7.10 13.36
C ILE A 374 16.21 -8.36 13.54
N PRO A 375 17.26 -8.54 12.72
CA PRO A 375 18.13 -9.71 12.82
C PRO A 375 19.10 -9.60 14.00
N SER A 376 19.71 -10.72 14.39
CA SER A 376 20.79 -10.76 15.37
C SER A 376 22.08 -10.12 14.85
N THR A 377 22.27 -10.14 13.54
CA THR A 377 23.44 -9.59 12.83
C THR A 377 22.93 -8.79 11.63
N TRP A 378 23.38 -7.56 11.45
CA TRP A 378 23.06 -6.77 10.26
C TRP A 378 23.65 -7.41 9.00
N GLY A 379 22.96 -7.28 7.87
CA GLY A 379 23.24 -8.06 6.65
C GLY A 379 22.59 -9.44 6.61
N ASN A 380 21.89 -9.85 7.66
CA ASN A 380 21.05 -11.05 7.71
C ASN A 380 19.56 -10.69 7.82
N GLY A 381 18.67 -11.70 7.91
CA GLY A 381 17.23 -11.52 8.13
C GLY A 381 16.52 -10.93 6.93
N PHE A 382 15.85 -9.79 7.11
CA PHE A 382 15.23 -9.03 6.03
C PHE A 382 16.27 -8.12 5.36
N TYR A 383 16.94 -8.63 4.31
CA TYR A 383 18.07 -7.96 3.67
C TYR A 383 18.07 -8.10 2.14
N TRP A 384 18.88 -7.25 1.53
CA TRP A 384 19.22 -7.26 0.12
C TRP A 384 20.68 -6.83 -0.04
N TYR A 385 21.43 -7.48 -0.91
CA TYR A 385 22.81 -7.11 -1.20
C TYR A 385 22.86 -6.25 -2.45
N ASP A 386 23.47 -5.09 -2.35
CA ASP A 386 23.84 -4.31 -3.51
C ASP A 386 25.28 -4.65 -3.92
N GLY A 387 25.43 -5.33 -5.06
CA GLY A 387 26.73 -5.70 -5.61
C GLY A 387 27.52 -4.53 -6.19
N TYR A 388 26.93 -3.34 -6.37
CA TYR A 388 27.67 -2.18 -6.87
C TYR A 388 28.41 -1.45 -5.75
N GLU A 389 27.72 -1.10 -4.67
CA GLU A 389 28.35 -0.51 -3.47
C GLU A 389 28.97 -1.59 -2.55
N GLU A 390 28.79 -2.87 -2.88
CA GLU A 390 29.23 -4.05 -2.11
C GLU A 390 28.71 -4.08 -0.66
N VAL A 391 27.52 -3.52 -0.41
CA VAL A 391 26.91 -3.42 0.92
C VAL A 391 25.61 -4.21 1.04
N PHE A 392 25.35 -4.69 2.26
CA PHE A 392 24.04 -5.20 2.63
C PHE A 392 23.15 -4.07 3.14
N ILE A 393 21.96 -3.98 2.57
CA ILE A 393 20.87 -3.14 3.07
C ILE A 393 19.88 -4.02 3.83
N ASN A 394 19.32 -3.47 4.90
CA ASN A 394 18.19 -4.06 5.62
C ASN A 394 16.99 -3.14 5.42
N PRO A 395 16.21 -3.31 4.32
CA PRO A 395 15.24 -2.31 3.87
C PRO A 395 14.17 -2.07 4.92
N ILE A 396 13.77 -0.84 5.20
CA ILE A 396 12.65 -0.55 6.13
C ILE A 396 11.37 -1.18 5.61
N GLN A 397 11.10 -1.04 4.31
CA GLN A 397 9.92 -1.61 3.65
C GLN A 397 10.32 -2.34 2.37
N SER A 398 9.51 -3.31 1.95
CA SER A 398 9.61 -3.93 0.63
C SER A 398 8.23 -4.22 0.06
N ARG A 399 8.14 -4.25 -1.26
CA ARG A 399 6.95 -4.68 -1.98
C ARG A 399 7.37 -5.48 -3.20
N MET A 400 6.75 -6.62 -3.42
CA MET A 400 6.90 -7.42 -4.64
C MET A 400 5.53 -7.57 -5.29
N MET A 401 5.48 -7.27 -6.59
CA MET A 401 4.23 -7.23 -7.33
C MET A 401 4.40 -7.71 -8.77
N LEU A 402 3.34 -8.32 -9.30
CA LEU A 402 3.32 -8.93 -10.62
C LEU A 402 2.41 -8.14 -11.55
N ARG A 403 2.85 -7.91 -12.79
CA ARG A 403 1.97 -7.43 -13.87
C ARG A 403 1.93 -8.49 -14.97
N ILE A 404 0.70 -8.83 -15.37
CA ILE A 404 0.38 -9.94 -16.26
C ILE A 404 -0.44 -9.34 -17.41
N TYR A 405 0.19 -9.13 -18.57
CA TYR A 405 -0.43 -8.36 -19.65
C TYR A 405 -1.57 -9.11 -20.37
N GLY A 406 -1.58 -10.44 -20.30
CA GLY A 406 -2.69 -11.27 -20.77
C GLY A 406 -2.55 -11.73 -22.21
#